data_AF-W5SXR4-F1
#
_entry.id   AF-W5SXR4-F1
#
_cell.length_a   1.000
_cell.length_b   1.000
_cell.length_c   1.000
_cell.angle_alpha   90.00
_cell.angle_beta   90.00
_cell.angle_gamma   90.00
#
_symmetry.space_group_name_H-M   'P 1'
#
loop_
_entity.id
_entity.type
_entity.pdbx_description
1 polymer ?
#
loop_
_entity_poly.entity_id
_entity_poly.type
_entity_poly.pdbx_seq_one_letter_code
_entity_poly.pdbx_strand_id
1 'polypeptide(L)'
;MKPEGNPNAEATAAVVKTLVSEKLDRIITGAKIASDTIGITGDELLGNVAAQNAGNAGTEVDNLVKGIKDIVDAVLKEGNADAGDANGPVKDATGAAGEARTASSGGTDGNAGKLFAKDGSGDAGNAAKAAKDASKAVGAVTGADILKAISTGVGSKAAVLALKILENVASVTAANQAKDVTIAGVIALRAMAKNGKFSGPSDGVKADVATAVKGAAVSAVTKALDTLTIAIRKTIDGGLKTVKDTIKINANDIPVTTESASATK
;
A
#
# COMPACT_ATOMS: atom_id res chain seq x y z
N MET A 1 8.32 -27.66 29.82
CA MET A 1 9.66 -27.42 29.19
C MET A 1 10.74 -27.00 30.18
N LYS A 2 10.77 -25.75 30.70
CA LYS A 2 11.88 -25.31 31.59
C LYS A 2 11.90 -26.01 32.96
N PRO A 3 10.76 -26.13 33.70
CA PRO A 3 10.76 -26.85 34.98
C PRO A 3 11.10 -28.34 34.85
N GLU A 4 10.95 -28.89 33.64
CA GLU A 4 11.19 -30.30 33.31
C GLU A 4 12.61 -30.55 32.76
N GLY A 5 13.46 -29.52 32.69
CA GLY A 5 14.82 -29.66 32.18
C GLY A 5 14.92 -30.00 30.68
N ASN A 6 13.92 -29.63 29.87
CA ASN A 6 13.94 -29.93 28.44
C ASN A 6 15.11 -29.19 27.75
N PRO A 7 16.04 -29.88 27.06
CA PRO A 7 17.22 -29.28 26.46
C PRO A 7 16.91 -28.30 25.32
N ASN A 8 15.73 -28.39 24.72
CA ASN A 8 15.28 -27.49 23.66
C ASN A 8 14.57 -26.23 24.19
N ALA A 9 14.36 -26.10 25.51
CA ALA A 9 13.55 -25.04 26.09
C ALA A 9 14.10 -23.63 25.78
N GLU A 10 15.43 -23.44 25.84
CA GLU A 10 16.06 -22.15 25.55
C GLU A 10 15.98 -21.79 24.06
N ALA A 11 16.30 -22.75 23.18
CA ALA A 11 16.20 -22.57 21.73
C ALA A 11 14.76 -22.27 21.30
N THR A 12 13.78 -23.00 21.85
CA THR A 12 12.35 -22.76 21.61
C THR A 12 11.94 -21.37 22.09
N ALA A 13 12.35 -20.97 23.29
CA ALA A 13 12.05 -19.64 23.83
C ALA A 13 12.62 -18.52 22.94
N ALA A 14 13.82 -18.70 22.40
CA ALA A 14 14.44 -17.73 21.49
C ALA A 14 13.63 -17.55 20.20
N VAL A 15 13.25 -18.65 19.52
CA VAL A 15 12.49 -18.53 18.26
C VAL A 15 11.05 -18.06 18.48
N VAL A 16 10.43 -18.41 19.60
CA VAL A 16 9.12 -17.86 19.99
C VAL A 16 9.23 -16.36 20.21
N LYS A 17 10.28 -15.88 20.91
CA LYS A 17 10.52 -14.46 21.12
C LYS A 17 10.71 -13.72 19.79
N THR A 18 11.48 -14.26 18.85
CA THR A 18 11.64 -13.66 17.52
C THR A 18 10.32 -13.62 16.76
N LEU A 19 9.53 -14.70 16.76
CA LEU A 19 8.22 -14.70 16.09
C LEU A 19 7.26 -13.67 16.69
N VAL A 20 7.16 -13.61 18.02
CA VAL A 20 6.24 -12.67 18.69
C VAL A 20 6.76 -11.24 18.58
N SER A 21 7.92 -10.97 19.17
CA SER A 21 8.40 -9.60 19.38
C SER A 21 8.91 -8.93 18.12
N GLU A 22 9.51 -9.67 17.18
CA GLU A 22 10.06 -9.05 15.97
C GLU A 22 9.09 -9.08 14.80
N LYS A 23 8.08 -9.97 14.81
CA LYS A 23 7.12 -10.13 13.69
C LYS A 23 5.70 -9.78 14.09
N LEU A 24 5.08 -10.54 14.98
CA LEU A 24 3.66 -10.36 15.31
C LEU A 24 3.39 -8.99 15.93
N ASP A 25 4.22 -8.54 16.87
CA ASP A 25 4.05 -7.24 17.52
C ASP A 25 4.12 -6.08 16.52
N ARG A 26 5.02 -6.17 15.53
CA ARG A 26 5.15 -5.17 14.46
C ARG A 26 3.95 -5.19 13.51
N ILE A 27 3.47 -6.38 13.13
CA ILE A 27 2.26 -6.54 12.32
C ILE A 27 1.05 -5.94 13.04
N ILE A 28 0.87 -6.27 14.31
CA ILE A 28 -0.26 -5.78 15.13
C ILE A 28 -0.20 -4.27 15.28
N THR A 29 0.97 -3.73 15.63
CA THR A 29 1.16 -2.28 15.81
C THR A 29 0.91 -1.53 14.51
N GLY A 30 1.53 -1.96 13.41
CA GLY A 30 1.36 -1.34 12.11
C GLY A 30 -0.09 -1.44 11.59
N ALA A 31 -0.74 -2.60 11.80
CA ALA A 31 -2.14 -2.79 11.43
C ALA A 31 -3.08 -1.87 12.20
N LYS A 32 -2.83 -1.68 13.51
CA LYS A 32 -3.60 -0.74 14.33
C LYS A 32 -3.46 0.70 13.84
N ILE A 33 -2.23 1.15 13.59
CA ILE A 33 -1.99 2.50 13.06
C ILE A 33 -2.67 2.69 11.70
N ALA A 34 -2.56 1.70 10.81
CA ALA A 34 -3.21 1.76 9.51
C ALA A 34 -4.74 1.76 9.63
N SER A 35 -5.32 0.90 10.48
CA SER A 35 -6.78 0.80 10.64
C SER A 35 -7.40 2.08 11.20
N ASP A 36 -6.67 2.81 12.04
CA ASP A 36 -7.17 4.06 12.63
C ASP A 36 -7.19 5.22 11.62
N THR A 37 -6.48 5.10 10.49
CA THR A 37 -6.24 6.19 9.52
C THR A 37 -6.93 5.98 8.16
N ILE A 38 -7.47 4.79 7.91
CA ILE A 38 -8.22 4.50 6.68
C ILE A 38 -9.59 5.17 6.67
N GLY A 39 -10.03 5.60 5.48
CA GLY A 39 -11.39 6.07 5.24
C GLY A 39 -12.38 4.90 5.20
N ILE A 40 -13.33 4.86 6.13
CA ILE A 40 -14.37 3.81 6.21
C ILE A 40 -15.80 4.36 6.09
N THR A 41 -15.95 5.66 5.84
CA THR A 41 -17.23 6.37 5.81
C THR A 41 -17.49 7.02 4.46
N GLY A 42 -18.74 7.00 4.00
CA GLY A 42 -19.20 7.64 2.76
C GLY A 42 -19.44 6.65 1.62
N ASP A 43 -20.17 7.07 0.59
CA ASP A 43 -20.58 6.21 -0.54
C ASP A 43 -19.50 6.09 -1.62
N GLU A 44 -18.49 6.96 -1.58
CA GLU A 44 -17.43 7.09 -2.57
C GLU A 44 -16.09 6.54 -2.06
N LEU A 45 -16.10 5.45 -1.27
CA LEU A 45 -14.87 4.79 -0.84
C LEU A 45 -14.11 4.21 -2.04
N LEU A 46 -12.79 4.19 -1.93
CA LEU A 46 -11.87 3.63 -2.93
C LEU A 46 -12.11 4.18 -4.33
N GLY A 47 -11.44 5.29 -4.67
CA GLY A 47 -11.62 5.94 -5.97
C GLY A 47 -12.69 7.03 -5.96
N ASN A 48 -12.80 7.81 -4.86
CA ASN A 48 -13.58 9.04 -4.85
C ASN A 48 -13.01 10.02 -5.89
N VAL A 49 -13.76 10.30 -6.94
CA VAL A 49 -13.38 11.28 -7.96
C VAL A 49 -14.33 12.45 -7.84
N ALA A 50 -13.77 13.65 -7.65
CA ALA A 50 -14.59 14.85 -7.60
C ALA A 50 -15.35 15.06 -8.92
N ALA A 51 -16.57 15.59 -8.81
CA ALA A 51 -17.42 15.91 -9.95
C ALA A 51 -16.78 16.93 -10.92
N GLN A 52 -16.09 17.91 -10.36
CA GLN A 52 -15.37 18.94 -11.09
C GLN A 52 -14.26 19.49 -10.20
N ASN A 53 -13.02 19.53 -10.69
CA ASN A 53 -11.85 19.98 -9.93
C ASN A 53 -11.76 19.31 -8.54
N ALA A 54 -11.12 19.94 -7.55
CA ALA A 54 -11.26 19.59 -6.13
C ALA A 54 -10.70 18.23 -5.66
N GLY A 55 -9.52 17.84 -6.14
CA GLY A 55 -8.74 16.76 -5.51
C GLY A 55 -8.40 17.05 -4.03
N ASN A 56 -8.32 16.00 -3.22
CA ASN A 56 -8.01 16.07 -1.78
C ASN A 56 -7.04 14.94 -1.38
N ALA A 57 -5.93 15.25 -0.69
CA ALA A 57 -4.99 14.27 -0.14
C ALA A 57 -5.63 13.32 0.85
N GLY A 58 -6.66 13.78 1.54
CA GLY A 58 -7.15 13.13 2.74
C GLY A 58 -6.30 13.49 3.94
N THR A 59 -6.65 12.90 5.08
CA THR A 59 -6.05 13.15 6.39
C THR A 59 -5.22 11.95 6.84
N GLU A 60 -4.20 12.20 7.65
CA GLU A 60 -3.38 11.17 8.31
C GLU A 60 -2.66 10.19 7.38
N VAL A 61 -2.40 10.61 6.14
CA VAL A 61 -1.67 9.81 5.14
C VAL A 61 -0.28 9.43 5.65
N ASP A 62 0.37 10.28 6.45
CA ASP A 62 1.68 10.00 7.04
C ASP A 62 1.62 8.83 8.03
N ASN A 63 0.57 8.75 8.85
CA ASN A 63 0.35 7.65 9.78
C ASN A 63 -0.05 6.37 9.03
N LEU A 64 -0.87 6.47 7.98
CA LEU A 64 -1.17 5.33 7.09
C LEU A 64 0.12 4.75 6.49
N VAL A 65 1.03 5.59 5.99
CA VAL A 65 2.33 5.18 5.46
C VAL A 65 3.19 4.51 6.55
N LYS A 66 3.23 5.06 7.78
CA LYS A 66 3.96 4.45 8.90
C LYS A 66 3.40 3.07 9.26
N GLY A 67 2.08 2.95 9.38
CA GLY A 67 1.42 1.68 9.69
C GLY A 67 1.69 0.61 8.63
N ILE A 68 1.55 0.95 7.35
CA ILE A 68 1.89 0.04 6.24
C ILE A 68 3.37 -0.34 6.29
N LYS A 69 4.27 0.62 6.52
CA LYS A 69 5.71 0.39 6.62
C LYS A 69 6.05 -0.63 7.70
N ASP A 70 5.47 -0.50 8.90
CA ASP A 70 5.76 -1.41 10.01
C ASP A 70 5.39 -2.87 9.70
N ILE A 71 4.25 -3.07 9.02
CA ILE A 71 3.84 -4.41 8.57
C ILE A 71 4.80 -4.90 7.48
N VAL A 72 5.05 -4.08 6.45
CA VAL A 72 5.88 -4.45 5.29
C VAL A 72 7.31 -4.80 5.70
N ASP A 73 7.93 -4.04 6.59
CA ASP A 73 9.27 -4.31 7.11
C ASP A 73 9.34 -5.62 7.89
N ALA A 74 8.23 -6.05 8.51
CA ALA A 74 8.17 -7.32 9.22
C ALA A 74 8.03 -8.52 8.27
N VAL A 75 7.26 -8.38 7.18
CA VAL A 75 6.75 -9.53 6.40
C VAL A 75 7.21 -9.62 4.95
N LEU A 76 7.61 -8.51 4.32
CA LEU A 76 7.84 -8.48 2.87
C LEU A 76 9.31 -8.18 2.55
N LYS A 77 9.94 -9.08 1.80
CA LYS A 77 11.34 -8.93 1.33
C LYS A 77 11.44 -8.53 -0.14
N GLU A 78 10.51 -9.00 -0.96
CA GLU A 78 10.46 -8.81 -2.41
C GLU A 78 9.82 -7.48 -2.82
N GLY A 79 9.89 -7.17 -4.12
CA GLY A 79 9.37 -5.94 -4.74
C GLY A 79 10.47 -4.91 -5.03
N ASN A 80 10.17 -4.00 -5.95
CA ASN A 80 11.05 -2.95 -6.42
C ASN A 80 10.36 -1.58 -6.27
N ALA A 81 10.88 -0.75 -5.36
CA ALA A 81 10.37 0.61 -5.11
C ALA A 81 10.56 1.58 -6.30
N ASP A 82 11.27 1.15 -7.33
CA ASP A 82 11.55 1.89 -8.57
C ASP A 82 11.04 1.15 -9.82
N ALA A 83 10.05 0.26 -9.67
CA ALA A 83 9.45 -0.50 -10.77
C ALA A 83 8.71 0.37 -11.81
N GLY A 84 8.67 -0.15 -13.03
CA GLY A 84 8.04 0.50 -14.19
C GLY A 84 8.83 1.69 -14.75
N ASP A 85 8.25 2.31 -15.77
CA ASP A 85 8.85 3.44 -16.47
C ASP A 85 8.26 4.77 -16.01
N ALA A 86 8.91 5.86 -16.41
CA ALA A 86 8.44 7.21 -16.13
C ALA A 86 7.53 7.74 -17.25
N ASN A 87 7.17 6.94 -18.25
CA ASN A 87 6.43 7.38 -19.43
C ASN A 87 4.98 7.68 -19.06
N GLY A 88 4.47 8.81 -19.53
CA GLY A 88 3.08 9.21 -19.39
C GLY A 88 2.13 8.41 -20.29
N PRO A 89 0.87 8.86 -20.43
CA PRO A 89 -0.11 8.16 -21.26
C PRO A 89 0.32 8.14 -22.72
N VAL A 90 -0.18 7.14 -23.42
CA VAL A 90 -0.10 7.05 -24.88
C VAL A 90 -0.66 8.35 -25.50
N LYS A 91 0.15 9.01 -26.33
CA LYS A 91 -0.16 10.34 -26.89
C LYS A 91 -1.15 10.29 -28.07
N ASP A 92 -1.18 9.18 -28.80
CA ASP A 92 -1.93 9.06 -30.05
C ASP A 92 -2.63 7.69 -30.21
N ALA A 93 -3.34 7.51 -31.31
CA ALA A 93 -4.06 6.27 -31.61
C ALA A 93 -3.13 5.11 -32.03
N THR A 94 -1.82 5.35 -32.23
CA THR A 94 -0.86 4.35 -32.71
C THR A 94 -0.28 3.50 -31.58
N GLY A 95 -0.55 3.86 -30.32
CA GLY A 95 -0.09 3.10 -29.16
C GLY A 95 1.33 3.46 -28.69
N ALA A 96 1.95 4.50 -29.25
CA ALA A 96 3.28 4.95 -28.83
C ALA A 96 3.25 5.40 -27.36
N ALA A 97 4.19 4.89 -26.56
CA ALA A 97 4.36 5.32 -25.18
C ALA A 97 4.55 6.85 -25.13
N GLY A 98 3.91 7.49 -24.15
CA GLY A 98 4.11 8.92 -23.93
C GLY A 98 5.55 9.23 -23.50
N GLU A 99 5.94 10.49 -23.64
CA GLU A 99 7.17 10.99 -23.01
C GLU A 99 7.09 10.88 -21.49
N ALA A 100 8.22 11.08 -20.81
CA ALA A 100 8.27 11.08 -19.35
C ALA A 100 7.19 12.00 -18.75
N ARG A 101 6.52 11.55 -17.69
CA ARG A 101 5.51 12.33 -16.95
C ARG A 101 6.11 13.65 -16.52
N THR A 102 5.49 14.76 -16.90
CA THR A 102 5.93 16.10 -16.51
C THR A 102 4.95 16.74 -15.54
N ALA A 103 5.47 17.63 -14.69
CA ALA A 103 4.64 18.44 -13.79
C ALA A 103 4.04 19.70 -14.45
N SER A 104 3.90 19.75 -15.77
CA SER A 104 3.50 20.99 -16.44
C SER A 104 2.04 21.37 -16.19
N SER A 105 1.86 22.58 -15.67
CA SER A 105 0.60 23.27 -15.40
C SER A 105 -0.19 23.67 -16.66
N GLY A 106 0.36 23.47 -17.86
CA GLY A 106 -0.29 23.73 -19.16
C GLY A 106 -0.09 22.65 -20.22
N GLY A 107 0.38 21.44 -19.85
CA GLY A 107 0.71 20.39 -20.81
C GLY A 107 -0.51 19.58 -21.29
N THR A 108 -0.61 19.41 -22.61
CA THR A 108 -1.58 18.59 -23.40
C THR A 108 -1.50 17.08 -23.17
N ASP A 109 -0.60 16.64 -22.29
CA ASP A 109 -0.25 15.23 -22.13
C ASP A 109 -1.14 14.48 -21.13
N GLY A 110 -1.99 15.17 -20.36
CA GLY A 110 -2.99 14.51 -19.52
C GLY A 110 -2.47 13.35 -18.67
N ASN A 111 -1.33 13.49 -17.97
CA ASN A 111 -0.75 12.38 -17.19
C ASN A 111 -1.43 12.18 -15.83
N ALA A 112 -1.19 11.02 -15.19
CA ALA A 112 -1.80 10.64 -13.91
C ALA A 112 -1.53 11.61 -12.76
N GLY A 113 -0.45 12.39 -12.83
CA GLY A 113 -0.11 13.41 -11.84
C GLY A 113 -1.21 14.46 -11.64
N LYS A 114 -2.01 14.71 -12.67
CA LYS A 114 -3.15 15.65 -12.61
C LYS A 114 -4.29 15.16 -11.72
N LEU A 115 -4.41 13.85 -11.49
CA LEU A 115 -5.44 13.30 -10.58
C LEU A 115 -5.20 13.68 -9.12
N PHE A 116 -3.98 14.09 -8.76
CA PHE A 116 -3.60 14.45 -7.40
C PHE A 116 -3.64 15.96 -7.14
N ALA A 117 -3.94 16.75 -8.18
CA ALA A 117 -4.01 18.20 -8.14
C ALA A 117 -5.33 18.73 -7.57
N LYS A 118 -5.35 19.97 -7.08
CA LYS A 118 -6.59 20.63 -6.63
C LYS A 118 -7.38 21.25 -7.78
N ASP A 119 -6.70 21.77 -8.81
CA ASP A 119 -7.30 22.52 -9.93
C ASP A 119 -7.87 21.64 -11.05
N GLY A 120 -8.17 20.38 -10.74
CA GLY A 120 -8.72 19.44 -11.70
C GLY A 120 -7.67 18.62 -12.45
N SER A 121 -8.19 17.59 -13.12
CA SER A 121 -7.41 16.70 -13.99
C SER A 121 -7.22 17.23 -15.41
N GLY A 122 -7.57 18.50 -15.65
CA GLY A 122 -7.62 19.15 -16.97
C GLY A 122 -9.02 19.06 -17.61
N ASP A 123 -9.13 19.50 -18.86
CA ASP A 123 -10.34 19.26 -19.67
C ASP A 123 -10.67 17.75 -19.79
N ALA A 124 -11.87 17.41 -20.28
CA ALA A 124 -12.31 16.02 -20.40
C ALA A 124 -11.31 15.10 -21.13
N GLY A 125 -10.63 15.61 -22.16
CA GLY A 125 -9.65 14.84 -22.93
C GLY A 125 -8.40 14.52 -22.09
N ASN A 126 -7.88 15.52 -21.39
CA ASN A 126 -6.75 15.37 -20.47
C ASN A 126 -7.09 14.51 -19.26
N ALA A 127 -8.30 14.64 -18.72
CA ALA A 127 -8.77 13.82 -17.62
C ALA A 127 -8.89 12.33 -18.03
N ALA A 128 -9.39 12.05 -19.23
CA ALA A 128 -9.44 10.69 -19.78
C ALA A 128 -8.04 10.10 -20.00
N LYS A 129 -7.08 10.88 -20.50
CA LYS A 129 -5.67 10.47 -20.58
C LYS A 129 -5.09 10.19 -19.19
N ALA A 130 -5.43 10.99 -18.18
CA ALA A 130 -4.89 10.85 -16.83
C ALA A 130 -5.39 9.57 -16.17
N ALA A 131 -6.67 9.25 -16.38
CA ALA A 131 -7.27 7.99 -15.93
C ALA A 131 -6.65 6.77 -16.64
N LYS A 132 -6.35 6.87 -17.94
CA LYS A 132 -5.65 5.83 -18.70
C LYS A 132 -4.22 5.64 -18.21
N ASP A 133 -3.49 6.72 -17.96
CA ASP A 133 -2.13 6.67 -17.40
C ASP A 133 -2.11 6.05 -16.00
N ALA A 134 -3.09 6.39 -15.15
CA ALA A 134 -3.27 5.76 -13.85
C ALA A 134 -3.46 4.24 -13.98
N SER A 135 -4.30 3.82 -14.93
CA SER A 135 -4.53 2.40 -15.22
C SER A 135 -3.28 1.70 -15.76
N LYS A 136 -2.53 2.35 -16.68
CA LYS A 136 -1.22 1.87 -17.17
C LYS A 136 -0.26 1.66 -16.01
N ALA A 137 -0.08 2.68 -15.16
CA ALA A 137 0.86 2.65 -14.07
C ALA A 137 0.56 1.52 -13.08
N VAL A 138 -0.72 1.36 -12.71
CA VAL A 138 -1.17 0.26 -11.84
C VAL A 138 -1.01 -1.09 -12.53
N GLY A 139 -1.24 -1.17 -13.84
CA GLY A 139 -1.07 -2.38 -14.64
C GLY A 139 0.39 -2.84 -14.74
N ALA A 140 1.33 -1.89 -14.85
CA ALA A 140 2.75 -2.15 -15.07
C ALA A 140 3.52 -2.65 -13.83
N VAL A 141 2.92 -2.60 -12.64
CA VAL A 141 3.59 -2.95 -11.37
C VAL A 141 2.85 -4.03 -10.59
N THR A 142 3.58 -4.72 -9.71
CA THR A 142 3.02 -5.72 -8.79
C THR A 142 2.60 -5.08 -7.46
N GLY A 143 1.82 -5.81 -6.65
CA GLY A 143 1.49 -5.35 -5.30
C GLY A 143 2.71 -5.24 -4.37
N ALA A 144 3.73 -6.07 -4.57
CA ALA A 144 4.97 -5.99 -3.82
C ALA A 144 5.72 -4.68 -4.13
N ASP A 145 5.77 -4.29 -5.41
CA ASP A 145 6.37 -3.02 -5.84
C ASP A 145 5.63 -1.83 -5.21
N ILE A 146 4.29 -1.84 -5.22
CA ILE A 146 3.45 -0.81 -4.60
C ILE A 146 3.75 -0.71 -3.10
N LEU A 147 3.75 -1.83 -2.38
CA LEU A 147 4.04 -1.87 -0.95
C LEU A 147 5.46 -1.37 -0.65
N LYS A 148 6.46 -1.74 -1.47
CA LYS A 148 7.84 -1.28 -1.30
C LYS A 148 7.98 0.21 -1.56
N ALA A 149 7.32 0.75 -2.58
CA ALA A 149 7.32 2.20 -2.82
C ALA A 149 6.74 2.96 -1.62
N ILE A 150 5.67 2.47 -0.99
CA ILE A 150 5.08 3.06 0.21
C ILE A 150 6.01 2.89 1.44
N SER A 151 6.56 1.69 1.64
CA SER A 151 7.33 1.35 2.85
C SER A 151 8.73 1.97 2.91
N THR A 152 9.16 2.69 1.87
CA THR A 152 10.33 3.59 1.97
C THR A 152 10.06 4.78 2.91
N GLY A 153 8.80 5.00 3.32
CA GLY A 153 8.40 5.88 4.40
C GLY A 153 7.79 7.20 3.94
N VAL A 154 7.58 8.12 4.89
CA VAL A 154 6.90 9.41 4.63
C VAL A 154 7.67 10.33 3.68
N GLY A 155 8.99 10.14 3.54
CA GLY A 155 9.83 10.83 2.57
C GLY A 155 9.87 10.20 1.18
N SER A 156 9.18 9.08 0.97
CA SER A 156 9.12 8.41 -0.34
C SER A 156 8.46 9.30 -1.39
N LYS A 157 8.82 9.13 -2.67
CA LYS A 157 8.16 9.87 -3.76
C LYS A 157 6.64 9.64 -3.75
N ALA A 158 6.21 8.42 -3.45
CA ALA A 158 4.80 8.09 -3.36
C ALA A 158 4.10 8.79 -2.19
N ALA A 159 4.67 8.73 -0.98
CA ALA A 159 4.09 9.40 0.19
C ALA A 159 4.09 10.92 0.04
N VAL A 160 5.20 11.51 -0.45
CA VAL A 160 5.31 12.95 -0.70
C VAL A 160 4.25 13.43 -1.69
N LEU A 161 4.04 12.69 -2.79
CA LEU A 161 3.00 13.03 -3.76
C LEU A 161 1.58 12.79 -3.19
N ALA A 162 1.38 11.77 -2.34
CA ALA A 162 0.10 11.52 -1.69
C ALA A 162 -0.26 12.59 -0.64
N LEU A 163 0.72 13.08 0.12
CA LEU A 163 0.57 14.11 1.17
C LEU A 163 0.33 15.52 0.61
N LYS A 164 0.76 15.78 -0.63
CA LYS A 164 0.74 17.12 -1.19
C LYS A 164 -0.62 17.42 -1.85
N ILE A 165 -1.29 18.45 -1.33
CA ILE A 165 -2.25 19.25 -2.09
C ILE A 165 -1.61 20.63 -2.18
N LEU A 166 -1.16 21.02 -3.35
CA LEU A 166 -0.73 22.39 -3.57
C LEU A 166 -1.99 23.24 -3.77
N GLU A 167 -2.01 24.38 -3.07
CA GLU A 167 -2.97 25.47 -3.25
C GLU A 167 -2.92 25.90 -4.72
N ASN A 168 -3.96 25.55 -5.46
CA ASN A 168 -4.19 25.94 -6.85
C ASN A 168 -3.04 25.68 -7.83
N VAL A 169 -2.63 24.41 -7.97
CA VAL A 169 -1.79 24.00 -9.11
C VAL A 169 -2.50 22.96 -9.96
N ALA A 170 -2.37 23.09 -11.28
CA ALA A 170 -2.89 22.16 -12.29
C ALA A 170 -2.14 20.82 -12.37
N SER A 171 -0.99 20.69 -11.69
CA SER A 171 -0.30 19.42 -11.50
C SER A 171 0.68 19.48 -10.32
N VAL A 172 0.96 18.35 -9.69
CA VAL A 172 1.85 18.28 -8.52
C VAL A 172 3.29 18.03 -8.97
N THR A 173 4.24 18.90 -8.61
CA THR A 173 5.68 18.78 -8.98
C THR A 173 6.29 17.41 -8.68
N ALA A 174 5.84 16.76 -7.60
CA ALA A 174 6.32 15.43 -7.22
C ALA A 174 5.92 14.32 -8.22
N ALA A 175 5.00 14.60 -9.15
CA ALA A 175 4.66 13.71 -10.26
C ALA A 175 5.68 13.80 -11.43
N ASN A 176 6.58 14.79 -11.42
CA ASN A 176 7.60 14.93 -12.45
C ASN A 176 8.52 13.70 -12.46
N GLN A 177 8.62 13.05 -13.61
CA GLN A 177 9.34 11.81 -13.84
C GLN A 177 8.96 10.70 -12.84
N ALA A 178 7.73 10.74 -12.31
CA ALA A 178 7.22 9.68 -11.45
C ALA A 178 7.12 8.39 -12.27
N LYS A 179 7.73 7.32 -11.73
CA LYS A 179 7.60 5.98 -12.28
C LYS A 179 6.21 5.42 -12.04
N ASP A 180 5.84 4.39 -12.79
CA ASP A 180 4.57 3.69 -12.65
C ASP A 180 4.30 3.27 -11.20
N VAL A 181 5.33 2.76 -10.48
CA VAL A 181 5.16 2.36 -9.07
C VAL A 181 4.87 3.53 -8.14
N THR A 182 5.44 4.71 -8.40
CA THR A 182 5.16 5.93 -7.62
C THR A 182 3.70 6.34 -7.82
N ILE A 183 3.22 6.32 -9.06
CA ILE A 183 1.83 6.64 -9.39
C ILE A 183 0.88 5.63 -8.76
N ALA A 184 1.14 4.34 -8.89
CA ALA A 184 0.34 3.27 -8.29
C ALA A 184 0.30 3.36 -6.75
N GLY A 185 1.45 3.64 -6.11
CA GLY A 185 1.55 3.85 -4.66
C GLY A 185 0.72 5.04 -4.19
N VAL A 186 0.76 6.16 -4.91
CA VAL A 186 -0.06 7.34 -4.57
C VAL A 186 -1.54 7.05 -4.76
N ILE A 187 -1.92 6.36 -5.84
CA ILE A 187 -3.30 5.95 -6.07
C ILE A 187 -3.80 5.09 -4.92
N ALA A 188 -3.02 4.10 -4.49
CA ALA A 188 -3.37 3.25 -3.34
C ALA A 188 -3.52 4.08 -2.05
N LEU A 189 -2.53 4.93 -1.72
CA LEU A 189 -2.58 5.77 -0.53
C LEU A 189 -3.79 6.73 -0.55
N ARG A 190 -4.02 7.39 -1.68
CA ARG A 190 -5.14 8.33 -1.87
C ARG A 190 -6.49 7.63 -1.76
N ALA A 191 -6.61 6.41 -2.26
CA ALA A 191 -7.83 5.63 -2.19
C ALA A 191 -8.14 5.15 -0.75
N MET A 192 -7.11 4.79 0.01
CA MET A 192 -7.23 4.32 1.40
C MET A 192 -7.37 5.46 2.41
N ALA A 193 -6.80 6.63 2.13
CA ALA A 193 -6.79 7.76 3.05
C ALA A 193 -8.20 8.27 3.38
N LYS A 194 -8.43 8.63 4.64
CA LYS A 194 -9.65 9.28 5.08
C LYS A 194 -9.84 10.60 4.33
N ASN A 195 -11.00 10.77 3.69
CA ASN A 195 -11.31 11.92 2.81
C ASN A 195 -10.40 12.07 1.57
N GLY A 196 -9.64 11.02 1.21
CA GLY A 196 -8.86 11.00 -0.01
C GLY A 196 -9.76 11.10 -1.25
N LYS A 197 -9.42 12.01 -2.15
CA LYS A 197 -10.21 12.33 -3.35
C LYS A 197 -9.30 12.65 -4.53
N PHE A 198 -9.59 12.04 -5.67
CA PHE A 198 -8.95 12.32 -6.95
C PHE A 198 -9.65 13.51 -7.62
N SER A 199 -8.88 14.29 -8.38
CA SER A 199 -9.37 15.48 -9.06
C SER A 199 -10.27 15.15 -10.25
N GLY A 200 -11.42 15.80 -10.34
CA GLY A 200 -12.32 15.73 -11.48
C GLY A 200 -11.85 16.57 -12.68
N PRO A 201 -12.46 16.39 -13.85
CA PRO A 201 -12.23 17.27 -15.00
C PRO A 201 -12.61 18.74 -14.67
N SER A 202 -12.06 19.69 -15.42
CA SER A 202 -12.38 21.11 -15.25
C SER A 202 -13.71 21.51 -15.90
N ASP A 203 -14.19 20.74 -16.88
CA ASP A 203 -15.42 21.01 -17.67
C ASP A 203 -16.64 20.17 -17.20
N GLY A 204 -16.61 19.66 -15.97
CA GLY A 204 -17.74 18.99 -15.32
C GLY A 204 -17.62 17.46 -15.25
N VAL A 205 -18.70 16.81 -14.82
CA VAL A 205 -18.68 15.36 -14.51
C VAL A 205 -18.52 14.53 -15.78
N LYS A 206 -17.51 13.65 -15.77
CA LYS A 206 -17.30 12.61 -16.79
C LYS A 206 -17.31 11.23 -16.11
N ALA A 207 -18.41 10.51 -16.24
CA ALA A 207 -18.64 9.23 -15.56
C ALA A 207 -17.64 8.14 -15.99
N ASP A 208 -17.18 8.19 -17.24
CA ASP A 208 -16.15 7.30 -17.79
C ASP A 208 -14.78 7.54 -17.15
N VAL A 209 -14.38 8.81 -16.98
CA VAL A 209 -13.15 9.18 -16.25
C VAL A 209 -13.23 8.69 -14.80
N ALA A 210 -14.35 8.96 -14.13
CA ALA A 210 -14.55 8.54 -12.74
C ALA A 210 -14.46 7.02 -12.59
N THR A 211 -15.09 6.28 -13.51
CA THR A 211 -15.07 4.81 -13.54
C THR A 211 -13.65 4.27 -13.76
N ALA A 212 -12.90 4.85 -14.69
CA ALA A 212 -11.52 4.42 -14.98
C ALA A 212 -10.57 4.69 -13.80
N VAL A 213 -10.66 5.86 -13.16
CA VAL A 213 -9.87 6.17 -11.95
C VAL A 213 -10.27 5.25 -10.80
N LYS A 214 -11.56 4.96 -10.61
CA LYS A 214 -12.03 3.99 -9.62
C LYS A 214 -11.48 2.59 -9.87
N GLY A 215 -11.47 2.14 -11.12
CA GLY A 215 -10.87 0.86 -11.51
C GLY A 215 -9.37 0.78 -11.17
N ALA A 216 -8.61 1.85 -11.45
CA ALA A 216 -7.19 1.94 -11.09
C ALA A 216 -6.98 1.96 -9.56
N ALA A 217 -7.81 2.71 -8.83
CA ALA A 217 -7.77 2.80 -7.38
C ALA A 217 -8.03 1.45 -6.70
N VAL A 218 -9.13 0.79 -7.07
CA VAL A 218 -9.47 -0.56 -6.57
C VAL A 218 -8.35 -1.54 -6.90
N SER A 219 -7.85 -1.55 -8.14
CA SER A 219 -6.78 -2.46 -8.56
C SER A 219 -5.49 -2.26 -7.77
N ALA A 220 -5.09 -1.00 -7.52
CA ALA A 220 -3.89 -0.69 -6.75
C ALA A 220 -4.00 -1.17 -5.30
N VAL A 221 -5.15 -0.91 -4.66
CA VAL A 221 -5.43 -1.33 -3.28
C VAL A 221 -5.51 -2.85 -3.18
N THR A 222 -6.24 -3.52 -4.08
CA THR A 222 -6.35 -4.98 -4.11
C THR A 222 -4.97 -5.63 -4.28
N LYS A 223 -4.17 -5.18 -5.26
CA LYS A 223 -2.80 -5.69 -5.46
C LYS A 223 -1.95 -5.58 -4.18
N ALA A 224 -1.96 -4.41 -3.53
CA ALA A 224 -1.21 -4.17 -2.31
C ALA A 224 -1.70 -5.06 -1.16
N LEU A 225 -3.02 -5.11 -0.89
CA LEU A 225 -3.58 -5.86 0.23
C LEU A 225 -3.48 -7.38 0.05
N ASP A 226 -3.66 -7.91 -1.16
CA ASP A 226 -3.50 -9.33 -1.43
C ASP A 226 -2.05 -9.77 -1.20
N THR A 227 -1.10 -8.97 -1.68
CA THR A 227 0.33 -9.22 -1.47
C THR A 227 0.69 -9.17 0.02
N LEU A 228 0.20 -8.15 0.74
CA LEU A 228 0.44 -8.00 2.17
C LEU A 228 -0.12 -9.18 2.97
N THR A 229 -1.34 -9.61 2.62
CA THR A 229 -2.02 -10.75 3.23
C THR A 229 -1.23 -12.03 3.04
N ILE A 230 -0.75 -12.31 1.81
CA ILE A 230 0.07 -13.47 1.51
C ILE A 230 1.40 -13.42 2.29
N ALA A 231 2.04 -12.25 2.36
CA ALA A 231 3.31 -12.07 3.05
C ALA A 231 3.17 -12.27 4.58
N ILE A 232 2.08 -11.78 5.18
CA ILE A 232 1.76 -12.03 6.60
C ILE A 232 1.61 -13.54 6.84
N ARG A 233 0.81 -14.24 6.03
CA ARG A 233 0.62 -15.70 6.19
C ARG A 233 1.93 -16.46 6.07
N LYS A 234 2.73 -16.19 5.02
CA LYS A 234 4.06 -16.80 4.85
C LYS A 234 4.99 -16.57 6.04
N THR A 235 4.94 -15.37 6.64
CA THR A 235 5.75 -15.03 7.81
C THR A 235 5.32 -15.82 9.04
N ILE A 236 4.00 -15.92 9.28
CA ILE A 236 3.44 -16.67 10.40
C ILE A 236 3.71 -18.18 10.22
N ASP A 237 3.43 -18.73 9.04
CA ASP A 237 3.63 -20.15 8.73
C ASP A 237 5.10 -20.55 8.88
N GLY A 238 6.01 -19.74 8.34
CA GLY A 238 7.46 -19.98 8.47
C GLY A 238 7.93 -19.90 9.92
N GLY A 239 7.41 -18.93 10.68
CA GLY A 239 7.68 -18.78 12.10
C GLY A 239 7.20 -19.97 12.93
N LEU A 240 5.95 -20.38 12.74
CA LEU A 240 5.35 -21.52 13.44
C LEU A 240 6.02 -22.84 13.07
N LYS A 241 6.44 -23.01 11.81
CA LYS A 241 7.24 -24.16 11.40
C LYS A 241 8.58 -24.20 12.14
N THR A 242 9.26 -23.06 12.24
CA THR A 242 10.52 -22.96 12.99
C THR A 242 10.31 -23.30 14.46
N VAL A 243 9.24 -22.79 15.09
CA VAL A 243 8.89 -23.13 16.48
C VAL A 243 8.66 -24.64 16.62
N LYS A 244 7.84 -25.24 15.75
CA LYS A 244 7.59 -26.69 15.74
C LYS A 244 8.89 -27.49 15.62
N ASP A 245 9.77 -27.10 14.70
CA ASP A 245 11.05 -27.79 14.45
C ASP A 245 12.00 -27.65 15.65
N THR A 246 11.93 -26.56 16.41
CA THR A 246 12.76 -26.36 17.62
C THR A 246 12.23 -27.06 18.85
N ILE A 247 10.90 -27.21 18.97
CA ILE A 247 10.27 -27.91 20.10
C ILE A 247 10.76 -29.37 20.17
N LYS A 248 11.00 -30.00 19.00
CA LYS A 248 11.52 -31.38 18.85
C LYS A 248 10.90 -32.35 19.87
N ILE A 249 9.57 -32.37 19.99
CA ILE A 249 8.88 -33.37 20.82
C ILE A 249 9.23 -34.76 20.28
N ASN A 250 9.87 -35.58 21.10
CA ASN A 250 10.11 -36.98 20.76
C ASN A 250 8.82 -37.76 21.04
N ALA A 251 8.39 -38.64 20.14
CA ALA A 251 7.22 -39.49 20.36
C ALA A 251 7.39 -40.45 21.56
N ASN A 252 8.64 -40.69 21.96
CA ASN A 252 9.01 -41.50 23.12
C ASN A 252 9.17 -40.67 24.41
N ASP A 253 9.04 -39.33 24.35
CA ASP A 253 9.03 -38.51 25.56
C ASP A 253 7.73 -38.79 26.31
N ILE A 254 7.84 -39.13 27.60
CA ILE A 254 6.68 -39.31 28.47
C ILE A 254 5.99 -37.94 28.59
N PRO A 255 4.72 -37.79 28.17
CA PRO A 255 4.00 -36.54 28.33
C PRO A 255 3.88 -36.25 29.83
N VAL A 256 4.18 -35.00 30.22
CA VAL A 256 4.10 -34.60 31.62
C VAL A 256 2.64 -34.48 32.02
N THR A 257 2.11 -35.52 32.66
CA THR A 257 0.81 -35.49 33.32
C THR A 257 1.00 -34.80 34.67
N THR A 258 0.63 -33.53 34.78
CA THR A 258 0.53 -32.87 36.08
C THR A 258 -0.75 -33.34 36.78
N GLU A 259 -0.77 -34.57 37.29
CA GLU A 259 -1.68 -34.88 38.39
C GLU A 259 -1.10 -34.26 39.64
N SER A 260 -1.77 -33.22 40.13
CA SER A 260 -1.51 -32.64 41.45
C SER A 260 -1.64 -33.76 42.49
N ALA A 261 -0.51 -34.22 43.02
CA ALA A 261 -0.46 -35.06 44.20
C ALA A 261 -0.92 -34.27 45.43
N SER A 262 -2.22 -34.06 45.56
CA SER A 262 -2.86 -33.67 46.82
C SER A 262 -3.77 -34.81 47.25
N ALA A 263 -3.14 -35.79 47.90
CA ALA A 263 -3.83 -36.78 48.72
C ALA A 263 -2.90 -37.19 49.86
N THR A 264 -2.64 -36.26 50.78
CA THR A 264 -2.26 -36.63 52.14
C THR A 264 -3.52 -37.05 52.89
N LYS A 265 -3.57 -38.34 53.25
CA LYS A 265 -4.48 -38.90 54.26
C LYS A 265 -4.18 -38.33 55.64
#